data_AF-A0A967BMN3-F1
#
_entry.id   AF-A0A967BMN3-F1
#
_cell.length_a   1.000
_cell.length_b   1.000
_cell.length_c   1.000
_cell.angle_alpha   90.00
_cell.angle_beta   90.00
_cell.angle_gamma   90.00
#
_symmetry.space_group_name_H-M   'P 1'
#
loop_
_entity.id
_entity.type
_entity.pdbx_description
1 polymer ?
#
loop_
_entity_poly.entity_id
_entity_poly.type
_entity_poly.pdbx_seq_one_letter_code
_entity_poly.pdbx_strand_id
1 'polypeptide(L)'
;MEFAPQEVKIEFLLTENIKEINKISSPEIFAMATNETYNILPIDYLLADKLTTLGPNTIGIQNERSDEQIKQIYDIYSLIYFNIDSLNFMRVNKYYLQIACLQADMREIPFEIESIYRDVENQLEELSSIDIPTNKEFKKRIDDFQSLYLRRTINRPISEWAIIGLFLKLIFQLLTIDDKKIEEKIKQLIKIELKLKFSDIKGPAKGKQILLFKDSLLRKFGDSGRIPINQLKGKNQKRIFWEILSIQNMVTVIDWISDYFKSLGLDNRGPR
;
A
#
# COMPACT_ATOMS: atom_id res chain seq x y z
N MET A 1 -40.07 5.72 20.96
CA MET A 1 -38.98 5.75 19.96
C MET A 1 -38.95 4.37 19.33
N GLU A 2 -39.44 4.24 18.10
CA GLU A 2 -39.16 3.04 17.31
C GLU A 2 -37.71 3.14 16.85
N PHE A 3 -36.89 2.16 17.25
CA PHE A 3 -35.56 2.02 16.68
C PHE A 3 -35.73 1.55 15.24
N ALA A 4 -35.11 2.25 14.29
CA ALA A 4 -35.07 1.79 12.91
C ALA A 4 -34.51 0.35 12.89
N PRO A 5 -35.11 -0.56 12.11
CA PRO A 5 -34.63 -1.94 12.02
C PRO A 5 -33.17 -1.94 11.55
N GLN A 6 -32.34 -2.73 12.21
CA GLN A 6 -30.96 -2.94 11.77
C GLN A 6 -30.94 -4.03 10.73
N GLU A 7 -30.36 -3.73 9.58
CA GLU A 7 -30.18 -4.68 8.48
C GLU A 7 -28.71 -5.08 8.38
N VAL A 8 -28.45 -6.37 8.22
CA VAL A 8 -27.10 -6.92 8.00
C VAL A 8 -27.09 -7.59 6.64
N LYS A 9 -26.26 -7.08 5.72
CA LYS A 9 -26.03 -7.71 4.43
C LYS A 9 -25.04 -8.86 4.60
N ILE A 10 -25.42 -10.05 4.14
CA ILE A 10 -24.58 -11.25 4.16
C ILE A 10 -24.43 -11.75 2.72
N GLU A 11 -23.19 -11.95 2.28
CA GLU A 11 -22.86 -12.48 0.96
C GLU A 11 -22.16 -13.84 1.11
N PHE A 12 -22.55 -14.79 0.25
CA PHE A 12 -21.98 -16.14 0.25
C PHE A 12 -21.30 -16.39 -1.09
N LEU A 13 -20.05 -16.87 -1.03
CA LEU A 13 -19.34 -17.39 -2.19
C LEU A 13 -19.19 -18.90 -2.03
N LEU A 14 -19.82 -19.65 -2.93
CA LEU A 14 -19.72 -21.11 -2.97
C LEU A 14 -18.54 -21.48 -3.86
N THR A 15 -17.58 -22.25 -3.32
CA THR A 15 -16.40 -22.70 -4.06
C THR A 15 -15.96 -24.08 -3.59
N GLU A 16 -15.49 -24.90 -4.52
CA GLU A 16 -14.90 -26.21 -4.22
C GLU A 16 -13.44 -26.10 -3.78
N ASN A 17 -12.81 -24.93 -3.95
CA ASN A 17 -11.47 -24.67 -3.46
C ASN A 17 -11.49 -24.54 -1.93
N ILE A 18 -11.12 -25.63 -1.25
CA ILE A 18 -10.98 -25.66 0.22
C ILE A 18 -9.89 -24.66 0.60
N LYS A 19 -10.30 -23.60 1.29
CA LYS A 19 -9.40 -22.57 1.81
C LYS A 19 -8.83 -23.04 3.15
N GLU A 20 -7.58 -22.69 3.40
CA GLU A 20 -7.03 -22.82 4.75
C GLU A 20 -7.81 -21.90 5.69
N ILE A 21 -8.25 -22.44 6.83
CA ILE A 21 -9.07 -21.71 7.80
C ILE A 21 -8.26 -21.54 9.08
N ASN A 22 -8.12 -20.30 9.51
CA ASN A 22 -7.62 -19.96 10.84
C ASN A 22 -8.76 -20.00 11.84
N LYS A 23 -8.45 -20.34 13.09
CA LYS A 23 -9.40 -20.30 14.20
C LYS A 23 -8.95 -19.26 15.21
N ILE A 24 -9.85 -18.37 15.60
CA ILE A 24 -9.63 -17.48 16.74
C ILE A 24 -10.64 -17.86 17.82
N SER A 25 -10.12 -18.26 18.98
CA SER A 25 -10.92 -18.59 20.16
C SER A 25 -11.00 -17.39 21.08
N SER A 26 -12.21 -17.10 21.53
CA SER A 26 -12.51 -16.03 22.49
C SER A 26 -11.94 -14.64 22.10
N PRO A 27 -12.14 -14.17 20.85
CA PRO A 27 -11.66 -12.84 20.47
C PRO A 27 -12.35 -11.74 21.29
N GLU A 28 -11.59 -10.71 21.63
CA GLU A 28 -12.17 -9.45 22.08
C GLU A 28 -12.84 -8.77 20.88
N ILE A 29 -14.17 -8.87 20.80
CA ILE A 29 -14.95 -8.20 19.76
C ILE A 29 -15.52 -6.90 20.33
N PHE A 30 -15.73 -5.92 19.45
CA PHE A 30 -16.20 -4.61 19.86
C PHE A 30 -17.50 -4.72 20.67
N ALA A 31 -17.45 -4.25 21.91
CA ALA A 31 -18.55 -4.22 22.88
C ALA A 31 -19.09 -5.58 23.38
N MET A 32 -18.44 -6.72 23.11
CA MET A 32 -18.87 -8.02 23.64
C MET A 32 -17.69 -8.95 23.88
N ALA A 33 -17.65 -9.60 25.04
CA ALA A 33 -16.77 -10.74 25.27
C ALA A 33 -17.49 -12.01 24.79
N THR A 34 -16.77 -12.89 24.10
CA THR A 34 -17.30 -14.16 23.60
C THR A 34 -16.35 -15.28 23.95
N ASN A 35 -16.89 -16.46 24.28
CA ASN A 35 -16.11 -17.69 24.50
C ASN A 35 -16.07 -18.57 23.24
N GLU A 36 -16.71 -18.12 22.15
CA GLU A 36 -16.82 -18.88 20.92
C GLU A 36 -15.51 -18.90 20.13
N THR A 37 -15.38 -19.92 19.29
CA THR A 37 -14.30 -20.01 18.31
C THR A 37 -14.83 -19.70 16.92
N TYR A 38 -14.22 -18.72 16.26
CA TYR A 38 -14.59 -18.28 14.93
C TYR A 38 -13.61 -18.81 13.90
N ASN A 39 -14.16 -19.32 12.80
CA ASN A 39 -13.40 -19.64 11.60
C ASN A 39 -13.20 -18.36 10.79
N ILE A 40 -11.94 -18.00 10.53
CA ILE A 40 -11.57 -16.82 9.75
C ILE A 40 -10.58 -17.19 8.66
N LEU A 41 -10.58 -16.40 7.59
CA LEU A 41 -9.56 -16.55 6.54
C LEU A 41 -8.20 -16.03 7.05
N PRO A 42 -7.09 -16.67 6.66
CA PRO A 42 -5.76 -16.14 6.91
C PRO A 42 -5.60 -14.73 6.33
N ILE A 43 -4.80 -13.89 6.98
CA ILE A 43 -4.57 -12.51 6.53
C ILE A 43 -3.93 -12.45 5.14
N ASP A 44 -3.09 -13.44 4.80
CA ASP A 44 -2.50 -13.59 3.46
C ASP A 44 -3.59 -13.74 2.39
N TYR A 45 -4.62 -14.53 2.71
CA TYR A 45 -5.76 -14.74 1.82
C TYR A 45 -6.58 -13.45 1.69
N LEU A 46 -6.87 -12.78 2.81
CA LEU A 46 -7.61 -11.51 2.81
C LEU A 46 -6.90 -10.44 1.96
N LEU A 47 -5.57 -10.33 2.10
CA LEU A 47 -4.79 -9.40 1.30
C LEU A 47 -4.81 -9.77 -0.18
N ALA A 48 -4.66 -11.06 -0.52
CA ALA A 48 -4.74 -11.54 -1.89
C ALA A 48 -6.09 -11.22 -2.54
N ASP A 49 -7.19 -11.48 -1.83
CA ASP A 49 -8.55 -11.16 -2.27
C ASP A 49 -8.72 -9.65 -2.50
N LYS A 50 -8.28 -8.83 -1.54
CA LYS A 50 -8.28 -7.37 -1.67
C LYS A 50 -7.45 -6.90 -2.86
N LEU A 51 -6.29 -7.49 -3.14
CA LEU A 51 -5.47 -7.14 -4.30
C LEU A 51 -6.19 -7.41 -5.63
N THR A 52 -7.08 -8.42 -5.72
CA THR A 52 -7.87 -8.67 -6.94
C THR A 52 -8.91 -7.59 -7.23
N THR A 53 -9.14 -6.65 -6.32
CA THR A 53 -10.00 -5.48 -6.57
C THR A 53 -9.31 -4.39 -7.41
N LEU A 54 -7.98 -4.50 -7.60
CA LEU A 54 -7.20 -3.64 -8.49
C LEU A 54 -7.25 -4.15 -9.94
N GLY A 55 -6.98 -3.27 -10.90
CA GLY A 55 -7.06 -3.59 -12.33
C GLY A 55 -8.49 -3.42 -12.87
N PRO A 56 -8.98 -2.17 -13.01
CA PRO A 56 -10.39 -1.88 -13.31
C PRO A 56 -10.85 -2.31 -14.71
N ASN A 57 -9.92 -2.56 -15.64
CA ASN A 57 -10.21 -3.00 -17.00
C ASN A 57 -10.09 -4.53 -17.16
N THR A 58 -9.79 -5.25 -16.08
CA THR A 58 -9.61 -6.71 -16.05
C THR A 58 -10.46 -7.34 -14.93
N ILE A 59 -9.85 -7.76 -13.81
CA ILE A 59 -10.51 -8.47 -12.71
C ILE A 59 -10.92 -7.56 -11.54
N GLY A 60 -10.48 -6.31 -11.53
CA GLY A 60 -10.71 -5.33 -10.47
C GLY A 60 -12.07 -4.67 -10.51
N ILE A 61 -12.31 -3.77 -9.57
CA ILE A 61 -13.55 -2.98 -9.52
C ILE A 61 -13.58 -2.03 -10.72
N GLN A 62 -14.61 -2.13 -11.56
CA GLN A 62 -14.75 -1.31 -12.77
C GLN A 62 -14.92 0.19 -12.45
N ASN A 63 -14.62 1.05 -13.41
CA ASN A 63 -14.53 2.51 -13.22
C ASN A 63 -15.85 3.18 -12.82
N GLU A 64 -16.99 2.54 -13.11
CA GLU A 64 -18.33 2.98 -12.70
C GLU A 64 -18.47 3.00 -11.17
N ARG A 65 -17.69 2.16 -10.46
CA ARG A 65 -17.62 2.06 -8.99
C ARG A 65 -16.31 2.62 -8.45
N SER A 66 -15.84 3.72 -9.04
CA SER A 66 -14.54 4.31 -8.72
C SER A 66 -14.41 4.82 -7.27
N ASP A 67 -15.51 5.11 -6.57
CA ASP A 67 -15.50 5.44 -5.14
C ASP A 67 -15.06 4.22 -4.30
N GLU A 68 -15.43 3.02 -4.73
CA GLU A 68 -15.01 1.78 -4.08
C GLU A 68 -13.54 1.46 -4.34
N GLN A 69 -13.01 1.79 -5.52
CA GLN A 69 -11.59 1.60 -5.82
C GLN A 69 -10.71 2.33 -4.79
N ILE A 70 -11.04 3.58 -4.43
CA ILE A 70 -10.29 4.35 -3.42
C ILE A 70 -10.36 3.68 -2.05
N LYS A 71 -11.53 3.16 -1.65
CA LYS A 71 -11.71 2.42 -0.40
C LYS A 71 -10.80 1.19 -0.37
N GLN A 72 -10.79 0.41 -1.45
CA GLN A 72 -9.95 -0.79 -1.53
C GLN A 72 -8.46 -0.45 -1.50
N ILE A 73 -8.02 0.58 -2.23
CA ILE A 73 -6.62 1.05 -2.19
C ILE A 73 -6.20 1.43 -0.77
N TYR A 74 -7.06 2.15 -0.04
CA TYR A 74 -6.83 2.50 1.36
C TYR A 74 -6.72 1.26 2.26
N ASP A 75 -7.64 0.31 2.09
CA ASP A 75 -7.67 -0.95 2.84
C ASP A 75 -6.44 -1.80 2.57
N ILE A 76 -6.05 -1.99 1.30
CA ILE A 76 -4.87 -2.76 0.90
C ILE A 76 -3.61 -2.16 1.52
N TYR A 77 -3.42 -0.84 1.38
CA TYR A 77 -2.29 -0.15 1.98
C TYR A 77 -2.27 -0.35 3.50
N SER A 78 -3.41 -0.18 4.16
CA SER A 78 -3.52 -0.31 5.62
C SER A 78 -3.27 -1.75 6.08
N LEU A 79 -3.81 -2.75 5.38
CA LEU A 79 -3.59 -4.17 5.65
C LEU A 79 -2.11 -4.51 5.60
N ILE A 80 -1.39 -4.06 4.56
CA ILE A 80 0.05 -4.28 4.44
C ILE A 80 0.80 -3.55 5.54
N TYR A 81 0.58 -2.24 5.68
CA TYR A 81 1.38 -1.38 6.55
C TYR A 81 1.26 -1.77 8.04
N PHE A 82 0.07 -2.17 8.49
CA PHE A 82 -0.17 -2.52 9.89
C PHE A 82 0.04 -4.00 10.22
N ASN A 83 0.14 -4.88 9.21
CA ASN A 83 0.26 -6.33 9.44
C ASN A 83 1.46 -6.96 8.74
N ILE A 84 2.46 -6.17 8.36
CA ILE A 84 3.64 -6.65 7.63
C ILE A 84 4.38 -7.80 8.35
N ASP A 85 4.31 -7.86 9.67
CA ASP A 85 4.94 -8.93 10.45
C ASP A 85 4.20 -10.26 10.41
N SER A 86 2.91 -10.24 10.06
CA SER A 86 2.04 -11.42 10.00
C SER A 86 1.79 -11.91 8.56
N LEU A 87 2.26 -11.16 7.56
CA LEU A 87 2.04 -11.45 6.14
C LEU A 87 3.14 -12.36 5.58
N ASN A 88 2.73 -13.35 4.81
CA ASN A 88 3.59 -14.18 3.97
C ASN A 88 3.27 -13.91 2.50
N PHE A 89 4.16 -13.19 1.81
CA PHE A 89 3.90 -12.70 0.46
C PHE A 89 3.95 -13.81 -0.60
N MET A 90 4.68 -14.90 -0.34
CA MET A 90 4.61 -16.08 -1.21
C MET A 90 3.19 -16.69 -1.18
N ARG A 91 2.57 -16.79 0.01
CA ARG A 91 1.18 -17.24 0.14
C ARG A 91 0.20 -16.25 -0.48
N VAL A 92 0.42 -14.95 -0.28
CA VAL A 92 -0.38 -13.89 -0.92
C VAL A 92 -0.37 -14.06 -2.44
N ASN A 93 0.80 -14.22 -3.07
CA ASN A 93 0.91 -14.40 -4.51
C ASN A 93 0.17 -15.67 -4.98
N LYS A 94 0.36 -16.79 -4.27
CA LYS A 94 -0.36 -18.04 -4.58
C LYS A 94 -1.88 -17.85 -4.52
N TYR A 95 -2.40 -17.24 -3.46
CA TYR A 95 -3.84 -16.99 -3.34
C TYR A 95 -4.33 -15.97 -4.36
N TYR A 96 -3.54 -14.95 -4.67
CA TYR A 96 -3.89 -13.93 -5.66
C TYR A 96 -4.15 -14.56 -7.02
N LEU A 97 -3.28 -15.45 -7.50
CA LEU A 97 -3.47 -16.15 -8.77
C LEU A 97 -4.75 -17.01 -8.79
N GLN A 98 -5.03 -17.70 -7.69
CA GLN A 98 -6.23 -18.53 -7.57
C GLN A 98 -7.51 -17.68 -7.62
N ILE A 99 -7.52 -16.55 -6.90
CA ILE A 99 -8.67 -15.66 -6.83
C ILE A 99 -8.83 -14.91 -8.15
N ALA A 100 -7.74 -14.44 -8.76
CA ALA A 100 -7.74 -13.77 -10.05
C ALA A 100 -8.33 -14.66 -11.16
N CYS A 101 -7.98 -15.95 -11.16
CA CYS A 101 -8.59 -16.94 -12.06
C CYS A 101 -10.10 -17.04 -11.83
N LEU A 102 -10.53 -17.20 -10.57
CA LEU A 102 -11.96 -17.26 -10.22
C LEU A 102 -12.71 -15.97 -10.61
N GLN A 103 -12.12 -14.79 -10.42
CA GLN A 103 -12.72 -13.52 -10.80
C GLN A 103 -12.85 -13.38 -12.33
N ALA A 104 -11.87 -13.86 -13.08
CA ALA A 104 -11.93 -13.90 -14.54
C ALA A 104 -13.06 -14.83 -15.01
N ASP A 105 -13.16 -16.04 -14.44
CA ASP A 105 -14.22 -17.00 -14.73
C ASP A 105 -15.61 -16.44 -14.43
N MET A 106 -15.80 -15.83 -13.24
CA MET A 106 -17.06 -15.21 -12.84
C MET A 106 -17.49 -14.04 -13.75
N ARG A 107 -16.54 -13.44 -14.47
CA ARG A 107 -16.79 -12.34 -15.41
C ARG A 107 -16.83 -12.79 -16.87
N GLU A 108 -16.63 -14.09 -17.12
CA GLU A 108 -16.55 -14.65 -18.47
C GLU A 108 -15.48 -13.98 -19.35
N ILE A 109 -14.35 -13.58 -18.74
CA ILE A 109 -13.20 -13.00 -19.46
C ILE A 109 -12.03 -13.99 -19.48
N PRO A 110 -11.18 -13.97 -20.53
CA PRO A 110 -9.97 -14.80 -20.56
C PRO A 110 -9.03 -14.45 -19.40
N PHE A 111 -8.54 -15.48 -18.71
CA PHE A 111 -7.50 -15.31 -17.70
C PHE A 111 -6.14 -15.06 -18.35
N GLU A 112 -5.76 -13.77 -18.44
CA GLU A 112 -4.47 -13.34 -18.98
C GLU A 112 -3.67 -12.57 -17.93
N ILE A 113 -2.75 -13.27 -17.26
CA ILE A 113 -2.03 -12.72 -16.11
C ILE A 113 -1.22 -11.45 -16.44
N GLU A 114 -0.60 -11.39 -17.62
CA GLU A 114 0.16 -10.22 -18.06
C GLU A 114 -0.73 -8.99 -18.29
N SER A 115 -1.96 -9.21 -18.77
CA SER A 115 -2.95 -8.14 -18.95
C SER A 115 -3.42 -7.61 -17.59
N ILE A 116 -3.71 -8.51 -16.65
CA ILE A 116 -4.08 -8.19 -15.28
C ILE A 116 -2.97 -7.38 -14.59
N TYR A 117 -1.72 -7.84 -14.68
CA TYR A 117 -0.59 -7.15 -14.07
C TYR A 117 -0.41 -5.73 -14.63
N ARG A 118 -0.47 -5.58 -15.95
CA ARG A 118 -0.35 -4.27 -16.60
C ARG A 118 -1.47 -3.32 -16.18
N ASP A 119 -2.69 -3.83 -16.06
CA ASP A 119 -3.85 -3.02 -15.67
C ASP A 119 -3.76 -2.55 -14.21
N VAL A 120 -3.33 -3.43 -13.29
CA VAL A 120 -3.02 -3.05 -11.90
C VAL A 120 -1.91 -2.00 -11.85
N GLU A 121 -0.83 -2.20 -12.60
CA GLU A 121 0.27 -1.24 -12.67
C GLU A 121 -0.19 0.12 -13.18
N ASN A 122 -1.02 0.17 -14.22
CA ASN A 122 -1.57 1.41 -14.78
C ASN A 122 -2.43 2.16 -13.74
N GLN A 123 -3.27 1.46 -12.99
CA GLN A 123 -4.09 2.08 -11.94
C GLN A 123 -3.21 2.70 -10.83
N LEU A 124 -2.18 1.98 -10.39
CA LEU A 124 -1.27 2.45 -9.33
C LEU A 124 -0.31 3.54 -9.84
N GLU A 125 0.06 3.50 -11.12
CA GLU A 125 0.78 4.55 -11.84
C GLU A 125 -0.02 5.86 -11.84
N GLU A 126 -1.30 5.80 -12.19
CA GLU A 126 -2.19 6.96 -12.19
C GLU A 126 -2.28 7.57 -10.77
N LEU A 127 -2.47 6.73 -9.76
CA LEU A 127 -2.49 7.18 -8.36
C LEU A 127 -1.16 7.79 -7.93
N SER A 128 -0.02 7.24 -8.35
CA SER A 128 1.30 7.75 -7.98
C SER A 128 1.57 9.17 -8.49
N SER A 129 0.85 9.59 -9.53
CA SER A 129 0.98 10.90 -10.17
C SER A 129 -0.12 11.88 -9.75
N ILE A 130 -0.95 11.53 -8.77
CA ILE A 130 -2.13 12.32 -8.36
C ILE A 130 -1.80 13.71 -7.82
N ASP A 131 -0.59 13.91 -7.33
CA ASP A 131 -0.10 15.19 -6.82
C ASP A 131 0.61 16.04 -7.90
N ILE A 132 0.43 15.67 -9.18
CA ILE A 132 0.80 16.42 -10.38
C ILE A 132 -0.48 17.08 -10.96
N PRO A 133 -0.43 18.30 -11.53
CA PRO A 133 -1.62 19.11 -11.85
C PRO A 133 -2.63 18.54 -12.87
N THR A 134 -2.42 17.35 -13.41
CA THR A 134 -3.18 16.79 -14.54
C THR A 134 -4.43 16.01 -14.12
N ASN A 135 -4.55 15.53 -12.88
CA ASN A 135 -5.61 14.56 -12.53
C ASN A 135 -6.64 15.10 -11.50
N LYS A 136 -7.52 16.01 -11.96
CA LYS A 136 -8.52 16.67 -11.10
C LYS A 136 -9.65 15.75 -10.66
N GLU A 137 -10.08 14.83 -11.52
CA GLU A 137 -11.22 13.96 -11.22
C GLU A 137 -10.87 12.92 -10.18
N PHE A 138 -9.72 12.24 -10.34
CA PHE A 138 -9.29 11.23 -9.39
C PHE A 138 -9.01 11.83 -8.00
N LYS A 139 -8.50 13.08 -7.97
CA LYS A 139 -8.31 13.82 -6.73
C LYS A 139 -9.65 14.10 -6.03
N LYS A 140 -10.68 14.48 -6.78
CA LYS A 140 -12.02 14.69 -6.21
C LYS A 140 -12.55 13.41 -5.56
N ARG A 141 -12.39 12.25 -6.19
CA ARG A 141 -12.82 10.96 -5.64
C ARG A 141 -12.13 10.64 -4.30
N ILE A 142 -10.84 10.96 -4.19
CA ILE A 142 -10.10 10.84 -2.92
C ILE A 142 -10.67 11.78 -1.86
N ASP A 143 -10.90 13.05 -2.20
CA ASP A 143 -11.46 14.03 -1.26
C ASP A 143 -12.86 13.61 -0.77
N ASP A 144 -13.71 13.12 -1.68
CA ASP A 144 -15.04 12.59 -1.37
C ASP A 144 -14.94 11.39 -0.42
N PHE A 145 -14.08 10.40 -0.71
CA PHE A 145 -13.84 9.25 0.18
C PHE A 145 -13.39 9.70 1.59
N GLN A 146 -12.41 10.59 1.67
CA GLN A 146 -11.91 11.06 2.96
C GLN A 146 -12.97 11.82 3.76
N SER A 147 -13.85 12.56 3.09
CA SER A 147 -14.93 13.30 3.76
C SER A 147 -16.04 12.40 4.29
N LEU A 148 -16.34 11.31 3.59
CA LEU A 148 -17.47 10.42 3.89
C LEU A 148 -17.10 9.30 4.87
N TYR A 149 -15.88 8.75 4.79
CA TYR A 149 -15.52 7.52 5.48
C TYR A 149 -14.42 7.69 6.54
N LEU A 150 -13.63 8.76 6.46
CA LEU A 150 -12.49 8.96 7.36
C LEU A 150 -12.76 10.07 8.38
N ARG A 151 -12.23 9.90 9.58
CA ARG A 151 -12.14 11.00 10.55
C ARG A 151 -11.09 11.98 10.08
N ARG A 152 -11.33 13.29 10.25
CA ARG A 152 -10.40 14.36 9.85
C ARG A 152 -8.95 14.15 10.33
N THR A 153 -8.75 13.53 11.49
CA THR A 153 -7.43 13.24 12.07
C THR A 153 -6.61 12.20 11.31
N ILE A 154 -7.26 11.33 10.53
CA ILE A 154 -6.61 10.29 9.72
C ILE A 154 -6.61 10.62 8.23
N ASN A 155 -7.09 11.81 7.85
CA ASN A 155 -7.01 12.29 6.47
C ASN A 155 -5.55 12.41 6.04
N ARG A 156 -5.31 12.03 4.79
CA ARG A 156 -4.00 12.04 4.15
C ARG A 156 -3.94 13.19 3.14
N PRO A 157 -2.86 13.99 3.15
CA PRO A 157 -2.64 14.95 2.07
C PRO A 157 -2.44 14.21 0.74
N ILE A 158 -2.69 14.90 -0.37
CA ILE A 158 -2.61 14.29 -1.71
C ILE A 158 -1.25 13.66 -2.04
N SER A 159 -0.16 14.21 -1.47
CA SER A 159 1.18 13.65 -1.63
C SER A 159 1.33 12.28 -0.95
N GLU A 160 0.62 12.01 0.14
CA GLU A 160 0.60 10.70 0.79
C GLU A 160 -0.17 9.67 -0.04
N TRP A 161 -1.22 10.08 -0.77
CA TRP A 161 -1.90 9.22 -1.74
C TRP A 161 -1.00 8.86 -2.91
N ALA A 162 -0.21 9.82 -3.42
CA ALA A 162 0.82 9.54 -4.42
C ALA A 162 1.86 8.51 -3.91
N ILE A 163 2.25 8.63 -2.63
CA ILE A 163 3.15 7.66 -1.98
C ILE A 163 2.47 6.28 -1.86
N ILE A 164 1.19 6.21 -1.52
CA ILE A 164 0.44 4.95 -1.48
C ILE A 164 0.46 4.27 -2.86
N GLY A 165 0.26 5.00 -3.95
CA GLY A 165 0.37 4.46 -5.30
C GLY A 165 1.75 3.87 -5.60
N LEU A 166 2.83 4.61 -5.28
CA LEU A 166 4.22 4.14 -5.43
C LEU A 166 4.51 2.90 -4.58
N PHE A 167 4.09 2.93 -3.32
CA PHE A 167 4.23 1.83 -2.38
C PHE A 167 3.56 0.58 -2.94
N LEU A 168 2.24 0.64 -3.19
CA LEU A 168 1.48 -0.50 -3.66
C LEU A 168 2.00 -1.03 -4.99
N LYS A 169 2.41 -0.15 -5.90
CA LYS A 169 3.01 -0.54 -7.18
C LYS A 169 4.27 -1.38 -6.94
N LEU A 170 5.19 -0.90 -6.10
CA LEU A 170 6.42 -1.62 -5.80
C LEU A 170 6.15 -2.95 -5.11
N ILE A 171 5.22 -3.00 -4.15
CA ILE A 171 4.82 -4.24 -3.47
C ILE A 171 4.24 -5.24 -4.46
N PHE A 172 3.36 -4.78 -5.35
CA PHE A 172 2.75 -5.63 -6.37
C PHE A 172 3.80 -6.18 -7.32
N GLN A 173 4.73 -5.33 -7.78
CA GLN A 173 5.84 -5.78 -8.63
C GLN A 173 6.79 -6.74 -7.92
N LEU A 174 7.00 -6.60 -6.60
CA LEU A 174 7.77 -7.57 -5.84
C LEU A 174 7.01 -8.90 -5.71
N LEU A 175 5.68 -8.86 -5.52
CA LEU A 175 4.83 -10.05 -5.43
C LEU A 175 4.90 -10.93 -6.68
N THR A 176 5.09 -10.32 -7.86
CA THR A 176 5.19 -11.05 -9.14
C THR A 176 6.58 -11.67 -9.37
N ILE A 177 7.57 -11.34 -8.53
CA ILE A 177 8.91 -11.92 -8.59
C ILE A 177 9.03 -12.99 -7.50
N ASP A 178 9.59 -14.15 -7.85
CA ASP A 178 9.88 -15.21 -6.88
C ASP A 178 11.11 -14.86 -6.02
N ASP A 179 10.91 -13.93 -5.08
CA ASP A 179 11.94 -13.47 -4.14
C ASP A 179 11.60 -13.85 -2.69
N LYS A 180 12.37 -14.77 -2.14
CA LYS A 180 12.24 -15.27 -0.76
C LYS A 180 12.54 -14.22 0.32
N LYS A 181 13.05 -13.04 -0.04
CA LYS A 181 13.35 -11.94 0.89
C LYS A 181 12.40 -10.75 0.75
N ILE A 182 11.27 -10.92 0.06
CA ILE A 182 10.29 -9.86 -0.15
C ILE A 182 9.85 -9.22 1.17
N GLU A 183 9.53 -10.01 2.21
CA GLU A 183 9.10 -9.49 3.51
C GLU A 183 10.19 -8.63 4.16
N GLU A 184 11.43 -9.09 4.13
CA GLU A 184 12.58 -8.37 4.70
C GLU A 184 12.79 -7.03 4.00
N LYS A 185 12.70 -7.01 2.66
CA LYS A 185 12.82 -5.80 1.85
C LYS A 185 11.73 -4.79 2.17
N ILE A 186 10.46 -5.24 2.24
CA ILE A 186 9.33 -4.37 2.56
C ILE A 186 9.47 -3.78 3.96
N LYS A 187 9.85 -4.60 4.95
CA LYS A 187 10.10 -4.14 6.32
C LYS A 187 11.23 -3.12 6.38
N GLN A 188 12.31 -3.31 5.61
CA GLN A 188 13.40 -2.34 5.53
C GLN A 188 12.95 -1.01 4.92
N LEU A 189 12.14 -1.04 3.84
CA LEU A 189 11.57 0.17 3.24
C LEU A 189 10.70 0.96 4.22
N ILE A 190 9.82 0.28 4.96
CA ILE A 190 8.97 0.92 5.99
C ILE A 190 9.84 1.52 7.10
N LYS A 191 10.89 0.82 7.55
CA LYS A 191 11.84 1.35 8.55
C LYS A 191 12.55 2.59 8.05
N ILE A 192 13.01 2.61 6.81
CA ILE A 192 13.63 3.80 6.20
C ILE A 192 12.64 4.95 6.15
N GLU A 193 11.41 4.71 5.67
CA GLU A 193 10.37 5.73 5.63
C GLU A 193 10.17 6.39 7.01
N LEU A 194 10.15 5.60 8.09
CA LEU A 194 10.05 6.13 9.45
C LEU A 194 11.27 6.97 9.84
N LYS A 195 12.49 6.55 9.48
CA LYS A 195 13.73 7.34 9.69
C LYS A 195 13.72 8.67 8.95
N LEU A 196 13.09 8.73 7.76
CA LEU A 196 12.94 9.97 6.98
C LEU A 196 12.12 11.06 7.70
N LYS A 197 11.44 10.74 8.80
CA LYS A 197 10.77 11.75 9.65
C LYS A 197 11.78 12.58 10.46
N PHE A 198 13.04 12.16 10.58
CA PHE A 198 14.07 12.81 11.41
C PHE A 198 13.53 13.14 12.81
N SER A 199 12.86 12.18 13.46
CA SER A 199 12.20 12.39 14.75
C SER A 199 13.18 12.70 15.88
N ASP A 200 14.42 12.24 15.76
CA ASP A 200 15.49 12.47 16.76
C ASP A 200 16.09 13.87 16.73
N ILE A 201 15.79 14.67 15.69
CA ILE A 201 16.30 16.02 15.52
C ILE A 201 15.16 17.01 15.73
N LYS A 202 15.38 18.04 16.55
CA LYS A 202 14.37 19.06 16.87
C LYS A 202 14.78 20.45 16.35
N GLY A 203 13.77 21.30 16.16
CA GLY A 203 13.97 22.71 15.82
C GLY A 203 14.59 22.96 14.43
N PRO A 204 15.22 24.12 14.22
CA PRO A 204 15.79 24.53 12.93
C PRO A 204 16.83 23.56 12.35
N ALA A 205 17.54 22.84 13.22
CA ALA A 205 18.51 21.82 12.81
C ALA A 205 17.84 20.69 12.00
N LYS A 206 16.59 20.33 12.33
CA LYS A 206 15.82 19.32 11.59
C LYS A 206 15.59 19.75 10.14
N GLY A 207 15.16 21.00 9.94
CA GLY A 207 14.91 21.55 8.60
C GLY A 207 16.17 21.56 7.74
N LYS A 208 17.31 21.98 8.31
CA LYS A 208 18.61 21.97 7.62
C LYS A 208 19.02 20.55 7.21
N GLN A 209 18.85 19.56 8.10
CA GLN A 209 19.20 18.17 7.78
C GLN A 209 18.29 17.56 6.71
N ILE A 210 16.99 17.86 6.74
CA ILE A 210 16.06 17.43 5.69
C ILE A 210 16.48 18.00 4.33
N LEU A 211 16.87 19.28 4.27
CA LEU A 211 17.34 19.91 3.03
C LEU A 211 18.62 19.24 2.50
N LEU A 212 19.62 19.06 3.36
CA LEU A 212 20.89 18.40 3.00
C LEU A 212 20.66 16.96 2.52
N PHE A 213 19.78 16.21 3.21
CA PHE A 213 19.41 14.87 2.81
C PHE A 213 18.74 14.86 1.43
N LYS A 214 17.72 15.71 1.22
CA LYS A 214 17.00 15.80 -0.06
C LYS A 214 17.95 16.13 -1.21
N ASP A 215 18.83 17.11 -1.03
CA ASP A 215 19.79 17.53 -2.06
C ASP A 215 20.76 16.40 -2.41
N SER A 216 21.24 15.68 -1.40
CA SER A 216 22.14 14.53 -1.59
C SER A 216 21.44 13.37 -2.28
N LEU A 217 20.20 13.08 -1.88
CA LEU A 217 19.38 12.01 -2.45
C LEU A 217 19.06 12.29 -3.93
N LEU A 218 18.61 13.51 -4.25
CA LEU A 218 18.30 13.92 -5.63
C LEU A 218 19.56 13.98 -6.51
N ARG A 219 20.71 14.39 -5.98
CA ARG A 219 21.97 14.37 -6.73
C ARG A 219 22.37 12.95 -7.15
N LYS A 220 22.11 11.97 -6.29
CA LYS A 220 22.54 10.58 -6.53
C LYS A 220 21.52 9.76 -7.31
N PHE A 221 20.22 9.96 -7.07
CA PHE A 221 19.15 9.10 -7.58
C PHE A 221 18.01 9.88 -8.28
N GLY A 222 18.15 11.19 -8.46
CA GLY A 222 17.08 12.03 -9.02
C GLY A 222 16.63 11.61 -10.43
N ASP A 223 17.53 11.03 -11.23
CA ASP A 223 17.24 10.55 -12.58
C ASP A 223 16.66 9.12 -12.62
N SER A 224 16.52 8.46 -11.46
CA SER A 224 15.94 7.12 -11.38
C SER A 224 14.42 7.12 -11.34
N GLY A 225 13.79 8.24 -11.01
CA GLY A 225 12.34 8.39 -10.94
C GLY A 225 11.72 8.77 -12.29
N ARG A 226 10.39 8.64 -12.40
CA ARG A 226 9.66 9.02 -13.61
C ARG A 226 9.40 10.53 -13.66
N ILE A 227 9.23 11.14 -12.48
CA ILE A 227 8.97 12.57 -12.35
C ILE A 227 10.28 13.35 -12.52
N PRO A 228 10.31 14.38 -13.37
CA PRO A 228 11.46 15.26 -13.53
C PRO A 228 11.97 15.86 -12.19
N ILE A 229 13.30 15.92 -12.04
CA ILE A 229 13.96 16.42 -10.80
C ILE A 229 13.43 17.81 -10.38
N ASN A 230 13.16 18.71 -11.34
CA ASN A 230 12.64 20.04 -11.06
C ASN A 230 11.28 20.02 -10.34
N GLN A 231 10.41 19.05 -10.66
CA GLN A 231 9.13 18.85 -9.98
C GLN A 231 9.32 18.17 -8.61
N LEU A 232 10.32 17.28 -8.48
CA LEU A 232 10.62 16.59 -7.23
C LEU A 232 11.25 17.47 -6.14
N LYS A 233 12.04 18.49 -6.51
CA LYS A 233 12.70 19.40 -5.55
C LYS A 233 11.73 20.01 -4.52
N GLY A 234 10.51 20.35 -4.96
CA GLY A 234 9.46 20.92 -4.11
C GLY A 234 8.75 19.93 -3.20
N LYS A 235 8.94 18.61 -3.39
CA LYS A 235 8.24 17.56 -2.63
C LYS A 235 8.95 17.26 -1.32
N ASN A 236 8.25 16.62 -0.38
CA ASN A 236 8.87 16.19 0.87
C ASN A 236 9.80 14.98 0.64
N GLN A 237 10.68 14.71 1.59
CA GLN A 237 11.69 13.64 1.50
C GLN A 237 11.09 12.25 1.34
N LYS A 238 9.92 11.99 1.94
CA LYS A 238 9.20 10.71 1.81
C LYS A 238 8.71 10.51 0.37
N ARG A 239 8.11 11.53 -0.23
CA ARG A 239 7.62 11.52 -1.61
C ARG A 239 8.75 11.36 -2.62
N ILE A 240 9.91 11.97 -2.37
CA ILE A 240 11.10 11.80 -3.21
C ILE A 240 11.63 10.38 -3.10
N PHE A 241 11.80 9.87 -1.87
CA PHE A 241 12.27 8.51 -1.61
C PHE A 241 11.43 7.47 -2.36
N TRP A 242 10.11 7.54 -2.26
CA TRP A 242 9.25 6.59 -2.98
C TRP A 242 9.27 6.76 -4.50
N GLU A 243 9.53 7.97 -5.03
CA GLU A 243 9.59 8.17 -6.49
C GLU A 243 10.82 7.53 -7.13
N ILE A 244 11.96 7.61 -6.43
CA ILE A 244 13.23 7.16 -6.98
C ILE A 244 13.41 5.64 -6.88
N LEU A 245 12.55 4.96 -6.12
CA LEU A 245 12.66 3.52 -5.90
C LEU A 245 12.12 2.74 -7.10
N SER A 246 12.86 1.71 -7.47
CA SER A 246 12.46 0.65 -8.39
C SER A 246 13.01 -0.68 -7.90
N ILE A 247 12.50 -1.79 -8.44
CA ILE A 247 13.05 -3.13 -8.15
C ILE A 247 14.56 -3.16 -8.40
N GLN A 248 15.04 -2.48 -9.44
CA GLN A 248 16.42 -2.52 -9.89
C GLN A 248 17.38 -1.77 -8.97
N ASN A 249 16.94 -0.67 -8.34
CA ASN A 249 17.82 0.19 -7.54
C ASN A 249 17.55 0.15 -6.02
N MET A 250 16.49 -0.54 -5.58
CA MET A 250 16.02 -0.56 -4.21
C MET A 250 17.15 -0.82 -3.20
N VAL A 251 17.94 -1.88 -3.42
CA VAL A 251 19.03 -2.26 -2.52
C VAL A 251 20.06 -1.13 -2.42
N THR A 252 20.50 -0.59 -3.56
CA THR A 252 21.45 0.53 -3.63
C THR A 252 20.95 1.78 -2.92
N VAL A 253 19.66 2.10 -3.04
CA VAL A 253 19.03 3.24 -2.35
C VAL A 253 18.98 2.99 -0.84
N ILE A 254 18.55 1.79 -0.42
CA ILE A 254 18.47 1.37 0.99
C ILE A 254 19.84 1.47 1.66
N ASP A 255 20.88 0.92 1.03
CA ASP A 255 22.25 0.92 1.55
C ASP A 255 22.78 2.35 1.67
N TRP A 256 22.58 3.17 0.64
CA TRP A 256 23.03 4.56 0.67
C TRP A 256 22.35 5.38 1.77
N ILE A 257 21.04 5.22 1.96
CA ILE A 257 20.30 5.91 3.03
C ILE A 257 20.80 5.43 4.40
N SER A 258 21.03 4.13 4.56
CA SER A 258 21.55 3.57 5.80
C SER A 258 22.92 4.15 6.14
N ASP A 259 23.83 4.23 5.17
CA ASP A 259 25.15 4.83 5.35
C ASP A 259 25.08 6.33 5.63
N TYR A 260 24.15 7.05 5.00
CA TYR A 260 23.89 8.45 5.30
C TYR A 260 23.50 8.63 6.78
N PHE A 261 22.54 7.84 7.29
CA PHE A 261 22.13 7.92 8.70
C PHE A 261 23.24 7.48 9.68
N LYS A 262 24.06 6.49 9.31
CA LYS A 262 25.24 6.09 10.09
C LYS A 262 26.25 7.23 10.20
N SER A 263 26.52 7.94 9.10
CA SER A 263 27.45 9.08 9.09
C SER A 263 27.00 10.23 10.01
N LEU A 264 25.70 10.32 10.28
CA LEU A 264 25.11 11.29 11.21
C LEU A 264 25.04 10.79 12.66
N GLY A 265 25.46 9.55 12.94
CA GLY A 265 25.34 8.93 14.27
C GLY A 265 23.89 8.63 14.70
N LEU A 266 22.99 8.46 13.72
CA LEU A 266 21.54 8.28 13.95
C LEU A 266 21.08 6.82 13.90
N ASP A 267 21.99 5.84 13.76
CA ASP A 267 21.61 4.43 13.58
C ASP A 267 21.21 3.71 14.89
N ASN A 268 21.65 4.24 16.05
CA ASN A 268 21.48 3.59 17.37
C ASN A 268 20.38 4.21 18.26
N ARG A 269 19.56 5.13 17.73
CA ARG A 269 18.45 5.73 18.48
C ARG A 269 17.15 5.19 17.89
N GLY A 270 16.78 3.99 18.32
CA GLY A 270 15.44 3.47 18.03
C GLY A 270 14.38 4.44 18.55
N PRO A 271 13.17 4.46 17.95
CA PRO A 271 12.08 5.26 18.49
C PRO A 271 11.83 4.84 19.94
N ARG A 272 11.95 5.80 20.87
CA ARG A 272 11.43 5.64 22.24
C ARG A 272 9.91 5.71 22.23
#